data_AF-A0A7W2U100-F1
#
_entry.id   AF-A0A7W2U100-F1
#
_cell.length_a   1.000
_cell.length_b   1.000
_cell.length_c   1.000
_cell.angle_alpha   90.00
_cell.angle_beta   90.00
_cell.angle_gamma   90.00
#
_symmetry.space_group_name_H-M   'P 1'
#
loop_
_entity.id
_entity.type
_entity.pdbx_description
1 polymer ?
#
loop_
_entity_poly.entity_id
_entity_poly.type
_entity_poly.pdbx_seq_one_letter_code
_entity_poly.pdbx_strand_id
1 'polypeptide(L)'
;MVVKGKKQTVLVSRRRFVLGLAAGGVLAAFPSIIHAVPSLTASTITGNAPELSGKVIDLVIGESPVNFTGVVRMATTVNGSIPAPTLRLKEGDDVTIRVTNNLAVPSSIHWHGLILPYQMDGVPGISFKGIMPGETFVYKFKLQQSGTYWYHSHSGFQEMTGMYGALIIEPREKDIISADKDYVIQLSDWTDEDPMEVFRKLKVRGDTYNFNQPTVPEFINDVSKNGMSQALKRREVWNKNRMNPTDLSDLSTATLTYLMNGSTPMANWRGLFNAGEKIRLRFINGSSNSFFDVRIPELKLTVVQADGQNVEPITVDEFRFGPGETYDVIVEPKNDAYTIFAQSMERSGYAKGTLSIANSIDAPVPALDPVEWLTMGDMMGNMANGGEHGSMSGMQGGAMDKGTMKHGAMAMEHSKHGMSKNPLSIASTQVRHANTEYGASVDMRVDTPRSNLDDPGIGLRNNGRRVLTLADLHSLDGVTTQQEPDAEIELHLTGNMERYSWSFDGLEFGKSTPVHMKHNQRLRVILQNDTMMTHPMHLHGMWSDLENEQGDVQLRRHTIPVQPAQRISFLTTPHDVGRWAWHCHLLFHMDAGMFREVIVS
;
A
#
# COMPACT_ATOMS: atom_id res chain seq x y z
N MET A 1 60.14 -9.90 17.53
CA MET A 1 59.75 -9.79 16.11
C MET A 1 58.25 -10.04 16.04
N VAL A 2 57.48 -8.98 15.81
CA VAL A 2 56.00 -8.97 15.78
C VAL A 2 55.54 -9.51 14.42
N VAL A 3 54.64 -10.49 14.38
CA VAL A 3 53.76 -10.71 13.21
C VAL A 3 52.35 -11.03 13.68
N LYS A 4 51.42 -10.26 13.11
CA LYS A 4 50.03 -10.02 13.49
C LYS A 4 49.11 -11.20 13.14
N GLY A 5 48.18 -11.50 14.05
CA GLY A 5 46.99 -12.30 13.75
C GLY A 5 46.06 -11.57 12.79
N LYS A 6 45.61 -12.28 11.74
CA LYS A 6 44.53 -11.81 10.86
C LYS A 6 43.21 -11.88 11.63
N LYS A 7 42.58 -10.72 11.83
CA LYS A 7 41.16 -10.63 12.20
C LYS A 7 40.34 -11.24 11.05
N GLN A 8 39.58 -12.29 11.35
CA GLN A 8 38.46 -12.69 10.49
C GLN A 8 37.40 -11.61 10.59
N THR A 9 37.25 -10.85 9.50
CA THR A 9 36.09 -9.99 9.27
C THR A 9 34.85 -10.89 9.21
N VAL A 10 33.93 -10.69 10.15
CA VAL A 10 32.61 -11.35 10.15
C VAL A 10 31.87 -10.88 8.91
N LEU A 11 31.78 -11.76 7.91
CA LEU A 11 30.84 -11.62 6.81
C LEU A 11 29.43 -11.78 7.39
N VAL A 12 28.65 -10.70 7.40
CA VAL A 12 27.22 -10.72 7.70
C VAL A 12 26.57 -11.72 6.74
N SER A 13 26.02 -12.80 7.30
CA SER A 13 25.32 -13.85 6.55
C SER A 13 24.10 -13.26 5.86
N ARG A 14 24.06 -13.30 4.52
CA ARG A 14 22.87 -12.96 3.72
C ARG A 14 21.75 -13.93 4.08
N ARG A 15 20.64 -13.44 4.66
CA ARG A 15 19.43 -14.25 4.82
C ARG A 15 18.94 -14.63 3.41
N ARG A 16 18.91 -15.93 3.12
CA ARG A 16 18.22 -16.44 1.91
C ARG A 16 16.72 -16.34 2.14
N PHE A 17 15.94 -16.16 1.08
CA PHE A 17 14.48 -16.18 1.13
C PHE A 17 13.99 -17.34 2.01
N VAL A 18 13.37 -16.99 3.15
CA VAL A 18 12.87 -17.96 4.13
C VAL A 18 11.43 -18.26 3.81
N LEU A 19 11.18 -19.47 3.30
CA LEU A 19 9.82 -19.97 3.03
C LEU A 19 9.07 -20.37 4.31
N GLY A 20 9.74 -20.39 5.47
CA GLY A 20 9.21 -20.73 6.78
C GLY A 20 9.15 -22.23 7.09
N LEU A 21 8.61 -22.61 8.24
CA LEU A 21 8.39 -24.02 8.62
C LEU A 21 6.95 -24.44 8.36
N ALA A 22 6.74 -25.71 7.96
CA ALA A 22 5.42 -26.32 7.88
C ALA A 22 5.02 -26.79 9.29
N ALA A 23 3.90 -26.25 9.78
CA ALA A 23 3.24 -26.54 11.06
C ALA A 23 3.83 -25.87 12.33
N GLY A 24 2.95 -25.14 13.00
CA GLY A 24 3.12 -24.69 14.38
C GLY A 24 3.08 -25.85 15.37
N GLY A 25 3.68 -25.60 16.54
CA GLY A 25 3.50 -26.42 17.73
C GLY A 25 4.37 -27.67 17.83
N VAL A 26 5.70 -27.50 17.98
CA VAL A 26 6.53 -28.45 18.73
C VAL A 26 7.61 -27.67 19.51
N LEU A 27 7.33 -27.38 20.78
CA LEU A 27 8.38 -27.23 21.79
C LEU A 27 8.92 -28.63 22.07
N ALA A 28 9.94 -29.07 21.35
CA ALA A 28 10.70 -30.25 21.74
C ALA A 28 12.20 -29.99 21.66
N ALA A 29 12.80 -30.12 22.85
CA ALA A 29 14.19 -30.47 23.15
C ALA A 29 15.20 -29.34 23.39
N PHE A 30 15.19 -28.81 24.63
CA PHE A 30 16.43 -28.64 25.41
C PHE A 30 16.20 -29.09 26.87
N PRO A 31 17.18 -29.74 27.51
CA PRO A 31 16.99 -30.38 28.81
C PRO A 31 17.03 -29.36 29.96
N SER A 32 16.01 -29.45 30.82
CA SER A 32 16.07 -29.27 32.28
C SER A 32 16.83 -28.04 32.82
N ILE A 33 16.14 -26.90 32.92
CA ILE A 33 16.00 -26.08 34.14
C ILE A 33 14.65 -25.37 34.02
N ILE A 34 13.60 -25.95 34.64
CA ILE A 34 12.30 -25.32 34.80
C ILE A 34 12.20 -24.91 36.26
N HIS A 35 12.28 -23.61 36.52
CA HIS A 35 11.59 -23.02 37.66
C HIS A 35 10.20 -22.60 37.20
N ALA A 36 9.22 -23.04 37.99
CA ALA A 36 7.81 -23.01 37.67
C ALA A 36 7.26 -21.57 37.57
N VAL A 37 6.59 -21.29 36.46
CA VAL A 37 5.48 -20.33 36.39
C VAL A 37 4.31 -21.07 35.72
N PRO A 38 3.27 -21.46 36.46
CA PRO A 38 2.11 -22.12 35.87
C PRO A 38 1.08 -21.07 35.44
N SER A 39 1.20 -20.56 34.21
CA SER A 39 0.15 -19.74 33.57
C SER A 39 0.21 -19.85 32.04
N LEU A 40 -0.59 -20.75 31.46
CA LEU A 40 -1.12 -20.69 30.09
C LEU A 40 -0.17 -20.20 28.97
N THR A 41 0.74 -21.05 28.48
CA THR A 41 1.27 -20.87 27.12
C THR A 41 0.21 -21.36 26.13
N ALA A 42 -0.84 -20.56 25.91
CA ALA A 42 -1.69 -20.77 24.76
C ALA A 42 -0.82 -20.61 23.50
N SER A 43 -0.75 -21.65 22.66
CA SER A 43 -0.10 -21.54 21.35
C SER A 43 -0.85 -20.49 20.52
N THR A 44 -0.13 -19.55 19.90
CA THR A 44 -0.72 -18.56 19.00
C THR A 44 -1.49 -19.27 17.88
N ILE A 45 -2.71 -18.83 17.62
CA ILE A 45 -3.52 -19.34 16.51
C ILE A 45 -3.00 -18.71 15.21
N THR A 46 -2.61 -19.53 14.24
CA THR A 46 -2.15 -19.10 12.92
C THR A 46 -2.75 -19.96 11.82
N GLY A 47 -2.86 -19.44 10.60
CA GLY A 47 -3.32 -20.21 9.44
C GLY A 47 -4.84 -20.30 9.30
N ASN A 48 -5.60 -20.02 10.36
CA ASN A 48 -7.04 -19.82 10.30
C ASN A 48 -7.44 -18.84 11.40
N ALA A 49 -7.78 -17.61 11.04
CA ALA A 49 -8.26 -16.63 12.00
C ALA A 49 -9.62 -17.08 12.58
N PRO A 50 -9.82 -17.06 13.91
CA PRO A 50 -11.13 -17.26 14.51
C PRO A 50 -12.13 -16.24 13.96
N GLU A 51 -13.40 -16.59 13.84
CA GLU A 51 -14.45 -15.64 13.46
C GLU A 51 -15.27 -15.22 14.69
N LEU A 52 -15.51 -13.92 14.84
CA LEU A 52 -16.37 -13.33 15.86
C LEU A 52 -17.50 -12.56 15.18
N SER A 53 -18.72 -12.70 15.70
CA SER A 53 -19.92 -12.05 15.15
C SER A 53 -20.86 -11.59 16.26
N GLY A 54 -21.82 -10.75 15.89
CA GLY A 54 -22.78 -10.13 16.80
C GLY A 54 -22.48 -8.67 17.09
N LYS A 55 -23.37 -8.03 17.87
CA LYS A 55 -23.31 -6.57 18.13
C LYS A 55 -22.36 -6.18 19.24
N VAL A 56 -21.93 -7.14 20.06
CA VAL A 56 -21.03 -6.89 21.19
C VAL A 56 -19.85 -7.84 21.07
N ILE A 57 -18.67 -7.28 20.89
CA ILE A 57 -17.43 -8.03 20.68
C ILE A 57 -16.42 -7.63 21.75
N ASP A 58 -15.69 -8.63 22.26
CA ASP A 58 -14.58 -8.43 23.18
C ASP A 58 -13.26 -8.81 22.48
N LEU A 59 -12.34 -7.86 22.45
CA LEU A 59 -11.00 -8.01 21.91
C LEU A 59 -9.98 -7.75 23.02
N VAL A 60 -8.99 -8.62 23.11
CA VAL A 60 -7.89 -8.52 24.07
C VAL A 60 -6.60 -8.43 23.29
N ILE A 61 -5.96 -7.27 23.37
CA ILE A 61 -4.62 -7.05 22.83
C ILE A 61 -3.62 -7.64 23.82
N GLY A 62 -2.69 -8.46 23.33
CA GLY A 62 -1.63 -9.05 24.15
C GLY A 62 -0.50 -9.61 23.31
N GLU A 63 0.52 -10.16 23.95
CA GLU A 63 1.65 -10.76 23.24
C GLU A 63 1.51 -12.29 23.24
N SER A 64 1.81 -12.93 22.11
CA SER A 64 1.84 -14.40 22.00
C SER A 64 3.05 -14.87 21.18
N PRO A 65 3.68 -16.01 21.51
CA PRO A 65 4.87 -16.48 20.79
C PRO A 65 4.51 -17.07 19.42
N VAL A 66 5.26 -16.70 18.37
CA VAL A 66 5.17 -17.24 17.01
C VAL A 66 6.51 -17.79 16.54
N ASN A 67 6.47 -18.64 15.51
CA ASN A 67 7.67 -19.18 14.88
C ASN A 67 7.47 -19.36 13.38
N PHE A 68 7.62 -18.26 12.63
CA PHE A 68 7.50 -18.29 11.17
C PHE A 68 8.78 -18.72 10.47
N THR A 69 9.94 -18.48 11.08
CA THR A 69 11.26 -18.53 10.42
C THR A 69 12.18 -19.63 10.95
N GLY A 70 11.71 -20.39 11.94
CA GLY A 70 12.54 -21.31 12.73
C GLY A 70 13.01 -20.71 14.06
N VAL A 71 12.78 -19.41 14.30
CA VAL A 71 13.10 -18.73 15.55
C VAL A 71 11.84 -18.24 16.24
N VAL A 72 11.69 -18.57 17.52
CA VAL A 72 10.56 -18.07 18.32
C VAL A 72 10.71 -16.57 18.56
N ARG A 73 9.63 -15.84 18.31
CA ARG A 73 9.50 -14.39 18.52
C ARG A 73 8.17 -14.09 19.21
N MET A 74 8.11 -12.98 19.94
CA MET A 74 6.86 -12.48 20.48
C MET A 74 6.18 -11.63 19.41
N ALA A 75 4.89 -11.91 19.19
CA ALA A 75 4.06 -11.14 18.29
C ALA A 75 2.98 -10.41 19.09
N THR A 76 2.57 -9.25 18.60
CA THR A 76 1.43 -8.51 19.13
C THR A 76 0.16 -9.08 18.50
N THR A 77 -0.72 -9.61 19.33
CA THR A 77 -1.90 -10.38 18.91
C THR A 77 -3.18 -9.77 19.47
N VAL A 78 -4.30 -10.05 18.81
CA VAL A 78 -5.63 -9.87 19.38
C VAL A 78 -6.23 -11.24 19.60
N ASN A 79 -6.71 -11.51 20.83
CA ASN A 79 -7.25 -12.81 21.25
C ASN A 79 -6.30 -13.99 20.94
N GLY A 80 -4.98 -13.76 20.99
CA GLY A 80 -3.97 -14.80 20.77
C GLY A 80 -3.88 -15.34 19.34
N SER A 81 -4.31 -14.57 18.34
CA SER A 81 -4.36 -15.00 16.94
C SER A 81 -3.57 -14.06 16.00
N ILE A 82 -2.95 -14.65 14.98
CA ILE A 82 -2.37 -13.96 13.80
C ILE A 82 -2.83 -14.66 12.51
N PRO A 83 -3.62 -13.99 11.65
CA PRO A 83 -4.20 -12.67 11.85
C PRO A 83 -5.12 -12.64 13.08
N ALA A 84 -5.41 -11.45 13.59
CA ALA A 84 -6.43 -11.26 14.60
C ALA A 84 -7.81 -11.80 14.11
N PRO A 85 -8.76 -12.09 15.02
CA PRO A 85 -10.03 -12.68 14.64
C PRO A 85 -10.75 -11.91 13.53
N THR A 86 -11.30 -12.61 12.55
CA THR A 86 -12.18 -12.02 11.55
C THR A 86 -13.46 -11.57 12.25
N LEU A 87 -13.76 -10.28 12.16
CA LEU A 87 -15.03 -9.75 12.62
C LEU A 87 -16.03 -9.83 11.48
N ARG A 88 -17.08 -10.63 11.63
CA ARG A 88 -18.18 -10.73 10.65
C ARG A 88 -19.41 -10.06 11.24
N LEU A 89 -19.65 -8.83 10.81
CA LEU A 89 -20.70 -7.95 11.34
C LEU A 89 -21.74 -7.65 10.25
N LYS A 90 -22.83 -6.98 10.62
CA LYS A 90 -23.93 -6.70 9.72
C LYS A 90 -24.19 -5.20 9.59
N GLU A 91 -24.32 -4.73 8.37
CA GLU A 91 -24.64 -3.35 8.04
C GLU A 91 -25.92 -2.88 8.77
N GLY A 92 -25.89 -1.62 9.20
CA GLY A 92 -26.96 -0.96 9.92
C GLY A 92 -27.01 -1.26 11.42
N ASP A 93 -26.25 -2.24 11.92
CA ASP A 93 -26.18 -2.52 13.36
C ASP A 93 -25.33 -1.48 14.10
N ASP A 94 -25.80 -1.08 15.28
CA ASP A 94 -25.00 -0.39 16.29
C ASP A 94 -24.13 -1.43 17.02
N VAL A 95 -22.81 -1.31 16.87
CA VAL A 95 -21.85 -2.24 17.46
C VAL A 95 -21.15 -1.64 18.67
N THR A 96 -20.83 -2.49 19.62
CA THR A 96 -20.02 -2.17 20.80
C THR A 96 -18.84 -3.13 20.83
N ILE A 97 -17.63 -2.61 20.63
CA ILE A 97 -16.40 -3.40 20.64
C ILE A 97 -15.55 -2.95 21.82
N ARG A 98 -15.35 -3.84 22.79
CA ARG A 98 -14.54 -3.60 23.98
C ARG A 98 -13.13 -4.11 23.73
N VAL A 99 -12.16 -3.21 23.75
CA VAL A 99 -10.76 -3.53 23.45
C VAL A 99 -9.96 -3.32 24.72
N THR A 100 -9.43 -4.41 25.27
CA THR A 100 -8.60 -4.40 26.48
C THR A 100 -7.14 -4.50 26.08
N ASN A 101 -6.30 -3.59 26.59
CA ASN A 101 -4.87 -3.59 26.33
C ASN A 101 -4.10 -4.30 27.45
N ASN A 102 -3.57 -5.50 27.20
CA ASN A 102 -2.69 -6.21 28.13
C ASN A 102 -1.19 -6.01 27.83
N LEU A 103 -0.83 -5.13 26.89
CA LEU A 103 0.57 -4.77 26.64
C LEU A 103 1.10 -3.84 27.74
N ALA A 104 2.42 -3.76 27.86
CA ALA A 104 3.10 -2.80 28.74
C ALA A 104 3.17 -1.37 28.17
N VAL A 105 2.69 -1.16 26.93
CA VAL A 105 2.72 0.12 26.21
C VAL A 105 1.32 0.51 25.74
N PRO A 106 1.05 1.81 25.45
CA PRO A 106 -0.21 2.23 24.84
C PRO A 106 -0.49 1.50 23.53
N SER A 107 -1.77 1.29 23.23
CA SER A 107 -2.22 0.63 22.01
C SER A 107 -3.48 1.29 21.45
N SER A 108 -3.90 0.89 20.26
CA SER A 108 -5.11 1.35 19.62
C SER A 108 -5.58 0.35 18.56
N ILE A 109 -6.85 0.45 18.17
CA ILE A 109 -7.38 -0.21 16.97
C ILE A 109 -8.01 0.86 16.07
N HIS A 110 -7.54 0.94 14.83
CA HIS A 110 -8.17 1.67 13.74
C HIS A 110 -9.04 0.73 12.90
N TRP A 111 -10.22 1.20 12.49
CA TRP A 111 -11.18 0.47 11.66
C TRP A 111 -11.07 0.94 10.21
N HIS A 112 -10.12 0.35 9.48
CA HIS A 112 -9.68 0.84 8.18
C HIS A 112 -10.82 0.89 7.16
N GLY A 113 -11.04 2.10 6.64
CA GLY A 113 -12.06 2.37 5.62
C GLY A 113 -13.47 2.65 6.13
N LEU A 114 -13.73 2.60 7.46
CA LEU A 114 -15.07 2.85 8.00
C LEU A 114 -15.42 4.33 8.14
N ILE A 115 -16.67 4.67 7.80
CA ILE A 115 -17.30 5.95 8.17
C ILE A 115 -17.94 5.82 9.56
N LEU A 116 -17.37 6.51 10.53
CA LEU A 116 -17.73 6.43 11.95
C LEU A 116 -17.51 7.79 12.65
N PRO A 117 -17.98 8.02 13.89
CA PRO A 117 -17.63 9.22 14.63
C PRO A 117 -16.12 9.26 14.91
N TYR A 118 -15.45 10.40 14.66
CA TYR A 118 -13.99 10.48 14.69
C TYR A 118 -13.37 9.96 15.99
N GLN A 119 -14.01 10.11 17.16
CA GLN A 119 -13.48 9.60 18.43
C GLN A 119 -13.35 8.07 18.50
N MET A 120 -14.01 7.36 17.59
CA MET A 120 -13.97 5.91 17.44
C MET A 120 -12.97 5.45 16.37
N ASP A 121 -12.28 6.38 15.72
CA ASP A 121 -11.36 6.12 14.60
C ASP A 121 -10.07 5.42 15.03
N GLY A 122 -9.59 5.65 16.26
CA GLY A 122 -8.52 4.84 16.84
C GLY A 122 -7.08 5.29 16.60
N VAL A 123 -6.87 6.58 16.32
CA VAL A 123 -5.55 7.21 16.10
C VAL A 123 -5.17 8.03 17.35
N PRO A 124 -4.21 7.55 18.19
CA PRO A 124 -3.75 8.28 19.37
C PRO A 124 -3.20 9.67 19.01
N GLY A 125 -3.56 10.69 19.79
CA GLY A 125 -3.15 12.08 19.57
C GLY A 125 -4.00 12.85 18.54
N ILE A 126 -4.77 12.15 17.71
CA ILE A 126 -5.69 12.74 16.72
C ILE A 126 -7.14 12.56 17.18
N SER A 127 -7.65 11.33 17.14
CA SER A 127 -9.06 11.02 17.45
C SER A 127 -9.31 10.74 18.92
N PHE A 128 -8.32 10.23 19.64
CA PHE A 128 -8.40 9.95 21.07
C PHE A 128 -7.00 9.85 21.72
N LYS A 129 -6.91 9.41 22.97
CA LYS A 129 -5.65 9.35 23.73
C LYS A 129 -4.84 8.04 23.57
N GLY A 130 -5.41 7.01 22.94
CA GLY A 130 -4.88 5.64 23.02
C GLY A 130 -5.49 4.87 24.19
N ILE A 131 -5.32 3.55 24.16
CA ILE A 131 -5.72 2.59 25.20
C ILE A 131 -4.49 2.31 26.06
N MET A 132 -4.44 2.79 27.31
CA MET A 132 -3.27 2.60 28.16
C MET A 132 -3.16 1.14 28.66
N PRO A 133 -1.98 0.71 29.12
CA PRO A 133 -1.78 -0.61 29.72
C PRO A 133 -2.82 -0.92 30.82
N GLY A 134 -3.48 -2.06 30.71
CA GLY A 134 -4.51 -2.55 31.63
C GLY A 134 -5.89 -1.89 31.46
N GLU A 135 -6.05 -0.93 30.54
CA GLU A 135 -7.33 -0.27 30.30
C GLU A 135 -8.15 -0.97 29.21
N THR A 136 -9.46 -0.76 29.28
CA THR A 136 -10.41 -1.14 28.23
C THR A 136 -11.01 0.11 27.62
N PHE A 137 -10.88 0.28 26.31
CA PHE A 137 -11.64 1.28 25.55
C PHE A 137 -12.86 0.64 24.90
N VAL A 138 -13.98 1.37 24.85
CA VAL A 138 -15.24 0.88 24.30
C VAL A 138 -15.59 1.65 23.04
N TYR A 139 -15.32 1.04 21.89
CA TYR A 139 -15.72 1.56 20.60
C TYR A 139 -17.23 1.37 20.42
N LYS A 140 -17.95 2.44 20.07
CA LYS A 140 -19.39 2.40 19.78
C LYS A 140 -19.70 3.22 18.55
N PHE A 141 -20.17 2.56 17.50
CA PHE A 141 -20.56 3.22 16.27
C PHE A 141 -21.56 2.37 15.50
N LYS A 142 -22.24 3.00 14.55
CA LYS A 142 -23.15 2.34 13.62
C LYS A 142 -22.40 1.93 12.36
N LEU A 143 -22.61 0.71 11.90
CA LEU A 143 -22.05 0.25 10.62
C LEU A 143 -22.87 0.84 9.47
N GLN A 144 -22.30 1.83 8.77
CA GLN A 144 -23.01 2.57 7.71
C GLN A 144 -22.86 1.94 6.32
N GLN A 145 -21.94 1.00 6.19
CA GLN A 145 -21.49 0.43 4.92
C GLN A 145 -21.33 -1.08 5.04
N SER A 146 -21.31 -1.77 3.90
CA SER A 146 -21.04 -3.20 3.76
C SER A 146 -19.85 -3.44 2.84
N GLY A 147 -19.21 -4.61 2.95
CA GLY A 147 -18.05 -4.99 2.14
C GLY A 147 -16.89 -5.58 2.95
N THR A 148 -15.75 -5.71 2.29
CA THR A 148 -14.48 -6.17 2.87
C THR A 148 -13.68 -5.00 3.41
N TYR A 149 -13.43 -5.01 4.71
CA TYR A 149 -12.60 -4.06 5.45
C TYR A 149 -11.63 -4.81 6.36
N TRP A 150 -10.87 -4.07 7.17
CA TRP A 150 -9.94 -4.65 8.11
C TRP A 150 -9.69 -3.68 9.26
N TYR A 151 -8.99 -4.15 10.30
CA TYR A 151 -8.62 -3.35 11.45
C TYR A 151 -7.18 -3.64 11.84
N HIS A 152 -6.48 -2.64 12.37
CA HIS A 152 -5.07 -2.75 12.71
C HIS A 152 -4.67 -1.77 13.81
N SER A 153 -3.48 -1.94 14.36
CA SER A 153 -2.94 -0.96 15.32
C SER A 153 -2.56 0.34 14.62
N HIS A 154 -2.90 1.47 15.25
CA HIS A 154 -2.37 2.78 14.89
C HIS A 154 -1.39 3.29 15.98
N SER A 155 -0.69 2.37 16.64
CA SER A 155 0.23 2.66 17.76
C SER A 155 1.61 2.04 17.52
N GLY A 156 2.59 2.89 17.21
CA GLY A 156 3.97 2.46 16.94
C GLY A 156 4.04 1.41 15.83
N PHE A 157 4.90 0.41 15.98
CA PHE A 157 5.07 -0.67 15.00
C PHE A 157 4.27 -1.95 15.33
N GLN A 158 3.20 -1.82 16.12
CA GLN A 158 2.40 -2.96 16.57
C GLN A 158 1.77 -3.75 15.41
N GLU A 159 1.39 -3.07 14.33
CA GLU A 159 0.89 -3.70 13.10
C GLU A 159 1.92 -4.67 12.49
N MET A 160 3.16 -4.21 12.28
CA MET A 160 4.25 -5.03 11.75
C MET A 160 4.58 -6.23 12.64
N THR A 161 4.34 -6.11 13.95
CA THR A 161 4.49 -7.22 14.91
C THR A 161 3.27 -8.13 15.03
N GLY A 162 2.23 -7.95 14.21
CA GLY A 162 1.11 -8.90 14.11
C GLY A 162 -0.30 -8.35 14.39
N MET A 163 -0.45 -7.07 14.76
CA MET A 163 -1.76 -6.52 15.10
C MET A 163 -2.54 -6.03 13.88
N TYR A 164 -3.14 -6.97 13.16
CA TYR A 164 -4.06 -6.74 12.04
C TYR A 164 -5.10 -7.88 11.98
N GLY A 165 -6.33 -7.58 11.54
CA GLY A 165 -7.40 -8.57 11.38
C GLY A 165 -8.44 -8.14 10.37
N ALA A 166 -9.19 -9.09 9.82
CA ALA A 166 -10.21 -8.83 8.82
C ALA A 166 -11.52 -8.34 9.46
N LEU A 167 -12.23 -7.44 8.77
CA LEU A 167 -13.56 -6.97 9.13
C LEU A 167 -14.48 -7.11 7.92
N ILE A 168 -15.37 -8.10 7.95
CA ILE A 168 -16.36 -8.32 6.90
C ILE A 168 -17.69 -7.77 7.39
N ILE A 169 -18.25 -6.80 6.67
CA ILE A 169 -19.58 -6.26 6.97
C ILE A 169 -20.54 -6.78 5.91
N GLU A 170 -21.43 -7.68 6.32
CA GLU A 170 -22.45 -8.22 5.44
C GLU A 170 -23.54 -7.17 5.18
N PRO A 171 -24.02 -7.04 3.93
CA PRO A 171 -25.11 -6.14 3.63
C PRO A 171 -26.37 -6.51 4.43
N ARG A 172 -27.15 -5.49 4.81
CA ARG A 172 -28.41 -5.71 5.50
C ARG A 172 -29.40 -6.39 4.56
N GLU A 173 -29.43 -5.89 3.34
CA GLU A 173 -30.13 -6.46 2.20
C GLU A 173 -29.37 -7.66 1.64
N LYS A 174 -29.90 -8.27 0.58
CA LYS A 174 -29.24 -9.41 -0.06
C LYS A 174 -27.95 -8.96 -0.73
N ASP A 175 -26.85 -9.68 -0.49
CA ASP A 175 -25.61 -9.47 -1.24
C ASP A 175 -25.85 -9.71 -2.74
N ILE A 176 -25.46 -8.72 -3.54
CA ILE A 176 -25.57 -8.77 -5.00
C ILE A 176 -24.49 -9.67 -5.62
N ILE A 177 -23.39 -9.88 -4.90
CA ILE A 177 -22.31 -10.78 -5.30
C ILE A 177 -22.66 -12.20 -4.85
N SER A 178 -22.94 -13.08 -5.82
CA SER A 178 -23.27 -14.48 -5.56
C SER A 178 -22.03 -15.36 -5.63
N ALA A 179 -21.76 -16.12 -4.57
CA ALA A 179 -20.73 -17.15 -4.51
C ALA A 179 -21.20 -18.33 -3.66
N ASP A 180 -20.70 -19.53 -3.96
CA ASP A 180 -20.98 -20.75 -3.19
C ASP A 180 -20.12 -20.82 -1.92
N LYS A 181 -18.93 -20.21 -1.96
CA LYS A 181 -17.99 -20.11 -0.84
C LYS A 181 -17.32 -18.74 -0.77
N ASP A 182 -16.92 -18.38 0.43
CA ASP A 182 -16.26 -17.12 0.74
C ASP A 182 -15.01 -17.41 1.59
N TYR A 183 -13.84 -16.98 1.12
CA TYR A 183 -12.59 -17.07 1.84
C TYR A 183 -11.94 -15.70 1.98
N VAL A 184 -11.57 -15.33 3.20
CA VAL A 184 -10.70 -14.20 3.46
C VAL A 184 -9.26 -14.59 3.16
N ILE A 185 -8.57 -13.77 2.37
CA ILE A 185 -7.15 -13.89 2.04
C ILE A 185 -6.44 -12.64 2.54
N GLN A 186 -6.00 -12.66 3.80
CA GLN A 186 -5.27 -11.57 4.43
C GLN A 186 -3.77 -11.78 4.23
N LEU A 187 -3.15 -10.90 3.45
CA LEU A 187 -1.70 -10.86 3.23
C LEU A 187 -1.04 -9.95 4.26
N SER A 188 0.15 -10.34 4.70
CA SER A 188 0.94 -9.56 5.64
C SER A 188 2.44 -9.79 5.44
N ASP A 189 3.26 -8.98 6.09
CA ASP A 189 4.70 -9.17 6.22
C ASP A 189 5.11 -9.29 7.69
N TRP A 190 6.13 -10.11 7.94
CA TRP A 190 6.65 -10.40 9.27
C TRP A 190 8.16 -10.17 9.31
N THR A 191 8.67 -9.55 10.37
CA THR A 191 10.11 -9.49 10.65
C THR A 191 10.43 -10.12 11.99
N ASP A 192 11.57 -10.84 12.06
CA ASP A 192 12.13 -11.33 13.32
C ASP A 192 12.98 -10.28 14.04
N GLU A 193 13.25 -9.15 13.38
CA GLU A 193 14.00 -8.04 13.93
C GLU A 193 13.08 -7.10 14.71
N ASP A 194 13.64 -6.31 15.62
CA ASP A 194 12.91 -5.19 16.20
C ASP A 194 12.59 -4.17 15.08
N PRO A 195 11.30 -3.87 14.80
CA PRO A 195 10.92 -2.91 13.77
C PRO A 195 11.58 -1.54 13.94
N MET A 196 11.83 -1.10 15.17
CA MET A 196 12.52 0.18 15.43
C MET A 196 13.99 0.13 14.99
N GLU A 197 14.65 -1.02 15.13
CA GLU A 197 16.02 -1.20 14.62
C GLU A 197 16.04 -1.28 13.09
N VAL A 198 15.04 -1.90 12.46
CA VAL A 198 14.87 -1.90 11.01
C VAL A 198 14.70 -0.46 10.50
N PHE A 199 13.80 0.31 11.11
CA PHE A 199 13.58 1.71 10.80
C PHE A 199 14.84 2.56 11.00
N ARG A 200 15.56 2.37 12.11
CA ARG A 200 16.83 3.05 12.39
C ARG A 200 17.88 2.77 11.32
N LYS A 201 17.98 1.55 10.82
CA LYS A 201 18.91 1.20 9.72
C LYS A 201 18.57 1.94 8.44
N LEU A 202 17.29 2.02 8.07
CA LEU A 202 16.82 2.78 6.92
C LEU A 202 17.13 4.28 7.07
N LYS A 203 16.88 4.86 8.24
CA LYS A 203 17.26 6.26 8.56
C LYS A 203 18.76 6.55 8.43
N VAL A 204 19.62 5.55 8.60
CA VAL A 204 21.08 5.69 8.42
C VAL A 204 21.50 5.44 6.97
N ARG A 205 20.83 4.51 6.29
CA ARG A 205 21.10 4.13 4.91
C ARG A 205 19.82 3.57 4.28
N GLY A 206 19.16 4.37 3.44
CA GLY A 206 17.88 4.03 2.83
C GLY A 206 17.91 2.78 1.95
N ASP A 207 19.04 2.46 1.30
CA ASP A 207 19.17 1.31 0.41
C ASP A 207 19.58 0.00 1.13
N THR A 208 19.57 -0.04 2.46
CA THR A 208 20.10 -1.16 3.27
C THR A 208 19.53 -2.53 2.89
N TYR A 209 18.25 -2.59 2.51
CA TYR A 209 17.57 -3.84 2.17
C TYR A 209 17.32 -4.02 0.67
N ASN A 210 17.87 -3.13 -0.16
CA ASN A 210 17.80 -3.26 -1.61
C ASN A 210 19.02 -4.04 -2.13
N PHE A 211 18.79 -5.29 -2.53
CA PHE A 211 19.82 -6.19 -3.05
C PHE A 211 19.81 -6.34 -4.57
N ASN A 212 18.89 -5.68 -5.26
CA ASN A 212 18.75 -5.74 -6.72
C ASN A 212 19.59 -4.67 -7.43
N GLN A 213 20.69 -4.25 -6.80
CA GLN A 213 21.54 -3.18 -7.30
C GLN A 213 22.29 -3.57 -8.59
N PRO A 214 22.48 -2.63 -9.53
CA PRO A 214 23.17 -2.90 -10.79
C PRO A 214 24.57 -3.48 -10.59
N THR A 215 24.86 -4.61 -11.23
CA THR A 215 26.14 -5.32 -11.10
C THR A 215 27.07 -5.15 -12.31
N VAL A 216 28.32 -5.59 -12.20
CA VAL A 216 29.30 -5.60 -13.32
C VAL A 216 28.93 -6.61 -14.42
N PRO A 217 28.52 -7.85 -14.10
CA PRO A 217 28.06 -8.79 -15.14
C PRO A 217 26.85 -8.28 -15.93
N GLU A 218 25.88 -7.65 -15.26
CA GLU A 218 24.73 -7.02 -15.93
C GLU A 218 25.15 -5.86 -16.81
N PHE A 219 26.14 -5.08 -16.41
CA PHE A 219 26.71 -4.03 -17.28
C PHE A 219 27.24 -4.61 -18.59
N ILE A 220 28.01 -5.70 -18.51
CA ILE A 220 28.59 -6.34 -19.70
C ILE A 220 27.46 -6.84 -20.60
N ASN A 221 26.39 -7.38 -20.01
CA ASN A 221 25.20 -7.78 -20.75
C ASN A 221 24.53 -6.57 -21.43
N ASP A 222 24.35 -5.45 -20.72
CA ASP A 222 23.78 -4.21 -21.27
C ASP A 222 24.61 -3.68 -22.44
N VAL A 223 25.94 -3.68 -22.31
CA VAL A 223 26.87 -3.28 -23.38
C VAL A 223 26.73 -4.21 -24.58
N SER A 224 26.56 -5.52 -24.35
CA SER A 224 26.39 -6.49 -25.43
C SER A 224 25.06 -6.34 -26.18
N LYS A 225 23.97 -5.97 -25.48
CA LYS A 225 22.63 -5.82 -26.05
C LYS A 225 22.40 -4.45 -26.70
N ASN A 226 22.83 -3.38 -26.03
CA ASN A 226 22.46 -2.00 -26.37
C ASN A 226 23.66 -1.13 -26.82
N GLY A 227 24.88 -1.68 -26.76
CA GLY A 227 26.11 -0.97 -27.08
C GLY A 227 26.64 -0.11 -25.93
N MET A 228 27.96 0.10 -25.90
CA MET A 228 28.67 0.79 -24.81
C MET A 228 28.15 2.20 -24.54
N SER A 229 27.86 2.97 -25.59
CA SER A 229 27.40 4.35 -25.46
C SER A 229 26.04 4.45 -24.75
N GLN A 230 25.09 3.58 -25.09
CA GLN A 230 23.76 3.60 -24.47
C GLN A 230 23.81 3.08 -23.03
N ALA A 231 24.56 2.00 -22.77
CA ALA A 231 24.74 1.46 -21.43
C ALA A 231 25.39 2.49 -20.47
N LEU A 232 26.39 3.25 -20.95
CA LEU A 232 27.01 4.32 -20.18
C LEU A 232 26.05 5.49 -19.94
N LYS A 233 25.33 5.96 -20.97
CA LYS A 233 24.36 7.06 -20.82
C LYS A 233 23.26 6.71 -19.83
N ARG A 234 22.71 5.48 -19.89
CA ARG A 234 21.71 4.99 -18.94
C ARG A 234 22.23 5.08 -17.50
N ARG A 235 23.45 4.60 -17.25
CA ARG A 235 24.06 4.67 -15.90
C ARG A 235 24.39 6.08 -15.46
N GLU A 236 24.85 6.93 -16.38
CA GLU A 236 25.18 8.33 -16.09
C GLU A 236 23.95 9.10 -15.58
N VAL A 237 22.77 8.87 -16.16
CA VAL A 237 21.52 9.50 -15.72
C VAL A 237 21.17 9.11 -14.28
N TRP A 238 21.14 7.81 -13.97
CA TRP A 238 20.81 7.35 -12.60
C TRP A 238 21.86 7.78 -11.56
N ASN A 239 23.15 7.73 -11.92
CA ASN A 239 24.23 8.14 -11.03
C ASN A 239 24.22 9.65 -10.74
N LYS A 240 23.95 10.50 -11.74
CA LYS A 240 23.85 11.96 -11.54
C LYS A 240 22.71 12.32 -10.60
N ASN A 241 21.60 11.61 -10.71
CA ASN A 241 20.41 11.83 -9.89
C ASN A 241 20.48 11.15 -8.52
N ARG A 242 21.55 10.37 -8.22
CA ARG A 242 21.74 9.65 -6.95
C ARG A 242 20.57 8.73 -6.57
N MET A 243 19.86 8.22 -7.56
CA MET A 243 18.71 7.35 -7.36
C MET A 243 19.03 5.92 -7.79
N ASN A 244 18.50 4.94 -7.05
CA ASN A 244 18.59 3.55 -7.40
C ASN A 244 17.38 3.14 -8.26
N PRO A 245 17.59 2.68 -9.51
CA PRO A 245 16.50 2.33 -10.43
C PRO A 245 15.68 1.11 -10.01
N THR A 246 16.10 0.37 -8.99
CA THR A 246 15.43 -0.85 -8.51
C THR A 246 14.83 -0.70 -7.10
N ASP A 247 14.76 0.53 -6.60
CA ASP A 247 14.26 0.84 -5.26
C ASP A 247 12.74 0.90 -5.23
N LEU A 248 12.11 -0.26 -5.43
CA LEU A 248 10.65 -0.41 -5.54
C LEU A 248 9.96 -0.60 -4.18
N SER A 249 10.71 -0.99 -3.16
CA SER A 249 10.24 -1.20 -1.78
C SER A 249 11.40 -1.00 -0.83
N ASP A 250 11.13 -0.45 0.36
CA ASP A 250 12.15 -0.20 1.38
C ASP A 250 12.71 -1.49 1.99
N LEU A 251 11.87 -2.53 2.01
CA LEU A 251 12.16 -3.79 2.66
C LEU A 251 12.08 -4.92 1.64
N SER A 252 12.87 -5.95 1.89
CA SER A 252 12.88 -7.16 1.08
C SER A 252 12.87 -8.39 1.98
N THR A 253 12.94 -9.55 1.35
CA THR A 253 12.94 -10.84 2.01
C THR A 253 14.22 -11.12 2.83
N ALA A 254 15.17 -10.18 2.79
CA ALA A 254 16.29 -10.09 3.72
C ALA A 254 15.85 -9.86 5.19
N THR A 255 14.74 -9.17 5.42
CA THR A 255 14.16 -8.95 6.76
C THR A 255 12.72 -9.46 6.87
N LEU A 256 11.97 -9.44 5.76
CA LEU A 256 10.57 -9.84 5.73
C LEU A 256 10.37 -11.33 5.43
N THR A 257 9.32 -11.89 6.02
CA THR A 257 8.67 -13.15 5.64
C THR A 257 7.23 -12.83 5.31
N TYR A 258 6.81 -13.11 4.08
CA TYR A 258 5.45 -12.82 3.63
C TYR A 258 4.49 -13.93 4.03
N LEU A 259 3.34 -13.57 4.59
CA LEU A 259 2.36 -14.52 5.10
C LEU A 259 1.03 -14.38 4.35
N MET A 260 0.31 -15.50 4.22
CA MET A 260 -1.08 -15.55 3.78
C MET A 260 -1.91 -16.18 4.89
N ASN A 261 -2.88 -15.45 5.43
CA ASN A 261 -3.67 -15.87 6.59
C ASN A 261 -2.80 -16.32 7.77
N GLY A 262 -1.68 -15.63 8.01
CA GLY A 262 -0.72 -16.01 9.06
C GLY A 262 0.06 -17.31 8.77
N SER A 263 -0.01 -17.84 7.55
CA SER A 263 0.77 -18.99 7.10
C SER A 263 1.95 -18.56 6.25
N THR A 264 3.11 -19.16 6.50
CA THR A 264 4.29 -19.01 5.65
C THR A 264 4.10 -19.73 4.30
N PRO A 265 4.91 -19.41 3.27
CA PRO A 265 4.82 -20.11 1.98
C PRO A 265 4.96 -21.64 2.07
N MET A 266 5.76 -22.15 3.01
CA MET A 266 5.90 -23.58 3.28
C MET A 266 4.75 -24.17 4.09
N ALA A 267 4.18 -23.42 5.05
CA ALA A 267 2.96 -23.85 5.74
C ALA A 267 1.79 -23.98 4.76
N ASN A 268 1.73 -23.10 3.75
CA ASN A 268 0.79 -23.14 2.63
C ASN A 268 -0.66 -23.17 3.10
N TRP A 269 -1.28 -21.99 3.23
CA TRP A 269 -2.71 -21.89 3.54
C TRP A 269 -3.54 -22.65 2.50
N ARG A 270 -4.63 -23.31 2.92
CA ARG A 270 -5.48 -24.11 2.02
C ARG A 270 -6.95 -23.70 2.09
N GLY A 271 -7.54 -23.42 0.93
CA GLY A 271 -8.97 -23.22 0.74
C GLY A 271 -9.59 -24.40 -0.03
N LEU A 272 -10.56 -25.08 0.56
CA LEU A 272 -11.15 -26.28 -0.04
C LEU A 272 -12.31 -25.95 -0.99
N PHE A 273 -12.37 -26.59 -2.15
CA PHE A 273 -13.46 -26.40 -3.12
C PHE A 273 -13.96 -27.70 -3.74
N ASN A 274 -15.17 -27.66 -4.28
CA ASN A 274 -15.68 -28.65 -5.23
C ASN A 274 -15.58 -28.06 -6.64
N ALA A 275 -15.19 -28.88 -7.62
CA ALA A 275 -14.98 -28.40 -8.99
C ALA A 275 -16.24 -27.71 -9.54
N GLY A 276 -16.07 -26.50 -10.09
CA GLY A 276 -17.15 -25.68 -10.63
C GLY A 276 -17.86 -24.77 -9.62
N GLU A 277 -17.48 -24.80 -8.34
CA GLU A 277 -17.98 -23.81 -7.37
C GLU A 277 -17.48 -22.39 -7.73
N LYS A 278 -18.35 -21.40 -7.55
CA LYS A 278 -17.95 -19.98 -7.55
C LYS A 278 -17.46 -19.61 -6.17
N ILE A 279 -16.20 -19.22 -6.09
CA ILE A 279 -15.56 -18.86 -4.83
C ILE A 279 -15.27 -17.36 -4.85
N ARG A 280 -15.73 -16.66 -3.81
CA ARG A 280 -15.31 -15.29 -3.51
C ARG A 280 -14.05 -15.33 -2.66
N LEU A 281 -12.98 -14.73 -3.15
CA LEU A 281 -11.74 -14.52 -2.40
C LEU A 281 -11.68 -13.04 -2.03
N ARG A 282 -11.67 -12.75 -0.73
CA ARG A 282 -11.59 -11.38 -0.18
C ARG A 282 -10.15 -11.06 0.18
N PHE A 283 -9.44 -10.44 -0.76
CA PHE A 283 -8.05 -10.07 -0.56
C PHE A 283 -7.96 -8.80 0.28
N ILE A 284 -7.17 -8.87 1.34
CA ILE A 284 -6.84 -7.74 2.22
C ILE A 284 -5.33 -7.65 2.29
N ASN A 285 -4.75 -6.52 1.90
CA ASN A 285 -3.33 -6.27 2.15
C ASN A 285 -3.18 -5.58 3.51
N GLY A 286 -3.03 -6.39 4.56
CA GLY A 286 -2.72 -5.94 5.92
C GLY A 286 -1.24 -5.99 6.24
N SER A 287 -0.38 -5.87 5.23
CA SER A 287 1.06 -5.77 5.42
C SER A 287 1.47 -4.36 5.82
N SER A 288 2.61 -4.25 6.48
CA SER A 288 3.14 -2.97 6.94
C SER A 288 3.84 -2.19 5.82
N ASN A 289 4.52 -2.86 4.89
CA ASN A 289 5.37 -2.19 3.90
C ASN A 289 5.37 -2.88 2.52
N SER A 290 4.51 -3.87 2.27
CA SER A 290 4.63 -4.75 1.09
C SER A 290 3.48 -4.59 0.09
N PHE A 291 3.82 -4.20 -1.14
CA PHE A 291 2.93 -4.38 -2.29
C PHE A 291 3.02 -5.81 -2.81
N PHE A 292 1.87 -6.40 -3.15
CA PHE A 292 1.79 -7.74 -3.73
C PHE A 292 1.16 -7.72 -5.11
N ASP A 293 1.72 -8.54 -6.00
CA ASP A 293 1.15 -8.89 -7.29
C ASP A 293 0.53 -10.28 -7.16
N VAL A 294 -0.80 -10.32 -7.25
CA VAL A 294 -1.60 -11.52 -7.01
C VAL A 294 -2.04 -12.13 -8.33
N ARG A 295 -1.76 -13.41 -8.49
CA ARG A 295 -2.22 -14.22 -9.61
C ARG A 295 -2.52 -15.65 -9.18
N ILE A 296 -3.42 -16.30 -9.92
CA ILE A 296 -3.70 -17.73 -9.78
C ILE A 296 -3.51 -18.35 -11.16
N PRO A 297 -2.35 -18.98 -11.46
CA PRO A 297 -2.11 -19.58 -12.77
C PRO A 297 -3.25 -20.51 -13.17
N GLU A 298 -3.65 -20.47 -14.44
CA GLU A 298 -4.77 -21.25 -15.01
C GLU A 298 -6.17 -20.86 -14.50
N LEU A 299 -6.29 -19.79 -13.69
CA LEU A 299 -7.57 -19.31 -13.17
C LEU A 299 -7.68 -17.78 -13.30
N LYS A 300 -8.72 -17.32 -14.01
CA LYS A 300 -8.99 -15.89 -14.16
C LYS A 300 -9.60 -15.32 -12.88
N LEU A 301 -9.31 -14.05 -12.61
CA LEU A 301 -9.80 -13.31 -11.45
C LEU A 301 -10.85 -12.32 -11.92
N THR A 302 -12.12 -12.51 -11.54
CA THR A 302 -13.17 -11.52 -11.81
C THR A 302 -13.32 -10.61 -10.59
N VAL A 303 -12.75 -9.40 -10.65
CA VAL A 303 -12.84 -8.40 -9.58
C VAL A 303 -14.28 -7.87 -9.53
N VAL A 304 -14.87 -7.88 -8.34
CA VAL A 304 -16.27 -7.49 -8.10
C VAL A 304 -16.43 -6.47 -6.96
N GLN A 305 -15.39 -6.28 -6.14
CA GLN A 305 -15.36 -5.26 -5.10
C GLN A 305 -13.94 -4.69 -4.95
N ALA A 306 -13.84 -3.40 -4.64
CA ALA A 306 -12.60 -2.72 -4.29
C ALA A 306 -12.85 -1.80 -3.08
N ASP A 307 -12.07 -1.90 -2.00
CA ASP A 307 -12.20 -1.03 -0.82
C ASP A 307 -13.62 -1.00 -0.21
N GLY A 308 -14.27 -2.17 -0.18
CA GLY A 308 -15.66 -2.31 0.25
C GLY A 308 -16.72 -1.85 -0.77
N GLN A 309 -16.33 -1.20 -1.86
CA GLN A 309 -17.24 -0.70 -2.89
C GLN A 309 -17.45 -1.73 -4.00
N ASN A 310 -18.71 -2.05 -4.31
CA ASN A 310 -19.03 -2.92 -5.44
C ASN A 310 -18.63 -2.23 -6.75
N VAL A 311 -17.98 -2.98 -7.64
CA VAL A 311 -17.54 -2.48 -8.94
C VAL A 311 -18.19 -3.25 -10.09
N GLU A 312 -18.22 -2.63 -11.27
CA GLU A 312 -18.54 -3.35 -12.49
C GLU A 312 -17.56 -4.53 -12.66
N PRO A 313 -18.06 -5.78 -12.82
CA PRO A 313 -17.18 -6.95 -12.84
C PRO A 313 -16.16 -6.90 -13.97
N ILE A 314 -14.87 -6.97 -13.62
CA ILE A 314 -13.76 -6.98 -14.58
C ILE A 314 -12.89 -8.22 -14.40
N THR A 315 -12.62 -8.93 -15.50
CA THR A 315 -11.84 -10.16 -15.47
C THR A 315 -10.40 -9.92 -15.90
N VAL A 316 -9.46 -10.29 -15.03
CA VAL A 316 -8.01 -10.08 -15.18
C VAL A 316 -7.23 -11.37 -14.89
N ASP A 317 -5.95 -11.35 -15.21
CA ASP A 317 -4.99 -12.41 -14.85
C ASP A 317 -4.25 -12.12 -13.54
N GLU A 318 -4.04 -10.83 -13.26
CA GLU A 318 -3.20 -10.38 -12.16
C GLU A 318 -3.66 -9.00 -11.70
N PHE A 319 -3.50 -8.70 -10.41
CA PHE A 319 -3.67 -7.36 -9.88
C PHE A 319 -2.56 -7.05 -8.88
N ARG A 320 -2.22 -5.77 -8.77
CA ARG A 320 -1.30 -5.24 -7.75
C ARG A 320 -2.09 -4.45 -6.73
N PHE A 321 -1.73 -4.60 -5.47
CA PHE A 321 -2.35 -3.83 -4.38
C PHE A 321 -1.38 -3.66 -3.21
N GLY A 322 -1.41 -2.47 -2.61
CA GLY A 322 -0.57 -2.05 -1.49
C GLY A 322 -1.27 -2.15 -0.14
N PRO A 323 -0.53 -1.91 0.96
CA PRO A 323 -1.09 -1.80 2.30
C PRO A 323 -2.36 -0.95 2.35
N GLY A 324 -3.40 -1.49 2.99
CA GLY A 324 -4.69 -0.82 3.14
C GLY A 324 -5.67 -0.99 1.99
N GLU A 325 -5.27 -1.52 0.84
CA GLU A 325 -6.20 -1.83 -0.25
C GLU A 325 -6.88 -3.19 -0.04
N THR A 326 -8.13 -3.31 -0.50
CA THR A 326 -8.86 -4.58 -0.53
C THR A 326 -9.47 -4.84 -1.91
N TYR A 327 -9.51 -6.10 -2.30
CA TYR A 327 -10.18 -6.55 -3.53
C TYR A 327 -10.93 -7.84 -3.27
N ASP A 328 -12.19 -7.91 -3.69
CA ASP A 328 -12.90 -9.17 -3.78
C ASP A 328 -12.94 -9.65 -5.21
N VAL A 329 -12.56 -10.91 -5.42
CA VAL A 329 -12.57 -11.54 -6.73
C VAL A 329 -13.37 -12.83 -6.70
N ILE A 330 -14.09 -13.09 -7.78
CA ILE A 330 -14.74 -14.37 -8.04
C ILE A 330 -13.81 -15.22 -8.90
N VAL A 331 -13.67 -16.48 -8.50
CA VAL A 331 -12.97 -17.52 -9.26
C VAL A 331 -13.83 -18.76 -9.38
N GLU A 332 -13.66 -19.52 -10.45
CA GLU A 332 -14.40 -20.77 -10.72
C GLU A 332 -13.41 -21.91 -11.03
N PRO A 333 -12.79 -22.54 -10.01
CA PRO A 333 -11.78 -23.57 -10.22
C PRO A 333 -12.37 -24.87 -10.78
N LYS A 334 -11.65 -25.49 -11.72
CA LYS A 334 -12.08 -26.71 -12.44
C LYS A 334 -11.12 -27.88 -12.30
N ASN A 335 -9.83 -27.61 -12.11
CA ASN A 335 -8.78 -28.60 -11.88
C ASN A 335 -8.70 -28.97 -10.39
N ASP A 336 -7.83 -29.92 -10.03
CA ASP A 336 -7.72 -30.44 -8.64
C ASP A 336 -7.12 -29.43 -7.65
N ALA A 337 -6.24 -28.54 -8.12
CA ALA A 337 -5.61 -27.52 -7.29
C ALA A 337 -5.14 -26.31 -8.10
N TYR A 338 -5.06 -25.16 -7.44
CA TYR A 338 -4.56 -23.90 -7.96
C TYR A 338 -3.74 -23.18 -6.89
N THR A 339 -2.58 -22.63 -7.27
CA THR A 339 -1.75 -21.85 -6.36
C THR A 339 -2.21 -20.39 -6.35
N ILE A 340 -2.62 -19.88 -5.18
CA ILE A 340 -2.72 -18.44 -4.96
C ILE A 340 -1.32 -17.91 -4.71
N PHE A 341 -0.81 -17.13 -5.66
CA PHE A 341 0.55 -16.61 -5.63
C PHE A 341 0.53 -15.10 -5.48
N ALA A 342 1.14 -14.59 -4.39
CA ALA A 342 1.24 -13.17 -4.10
C ALA A 342 2.72 -12.77 -4.03
N GLN A 343 3.25 -12.27 -5.14
CA GLN A 343 4.67 -11.91 -5.26
C GLN A 343 4.92 -10.49 -4.77
N SER A 344 6.01 -10.23 -4.06
CA SER A 344 6.39 -8.86 -3.69
C SER A 344 6.72 -8.01 -4.94
N MET A 345 6.35 -6.73 -4.91
CA MET A 345 6.61 -5.78 -6.01
C MET A 345 8.10 -5.73 -6.40
N GLU A 346 9.02 -5.79 -5.42
CA GLU A 346 10.46 -5.72 -5.67
C GLU A 346 11.09 -7.05 -6.15
N ARG A 347 10.30 -8.14 -6.19
CA ARG A 347 10.66 -9.47 -6.73
C ARG A 347 11.60 -10.34 -5.87
N SER A 348 11.77 -10.05 -4.58
CA SER A 348 12.59 -10.82 -3.64
C SER A 348 11.88 -12.02 -2.99
N GLY A 349 10.55 -12.13 -3.08
CA GLY A 349 9.81 -13.27 -2.52
C GLY A 349 8.32 -13.27 -2.82
N TYR A 350 7.59 -14.15 -2.13
CA TYR A 350 6.14 -14.29 -2.27
C TYR A 350 5.48 -14.84 -1.00
N ALA A 351 4.20 -14.57 -0.83
CA ALA A 351 3.27 -15.36 -0.02
C ALA A 351 2.55 -16.39 -0.90
N LYS A 352 2.14 -17.52 -0.33
CA LYS A 352 1.50 -18.62 -1.06
C LYS A 352 0.36 -19.26 -0.27
N GLY A 353 -0.73 -19.54 -0.97
CA GLY A 353 -1.77 -20.48 -0.56
C GLY A 353 -2.19 -21.38 -1.71
N THR A 354 -3.05 -22.36 -1.43
CA THR A 354 -3.54 -23.32 -2.41
C THR A 354 -5.05 -23.45 -2.30
N LEU A 355 -5.76 -23.24 -3.39
CA LEU A 355 -7.12 -23.74 -3.53
C LEU A 355 -7.03 -25.19 -3.97
N SER A 356 -7.71 -26.12 -3.31
CA SER A 356 -7.72 -27.52 -3.74
C SER A 356 -8.99 -28.26 -3.38
N ILE A 357 -9.28 -29.34 -4.11
CA ILE A 357 -10.32 -30.30 -3.76
C ILE A 357 -9.99 -31.12 -2.50
N ALA A 358 -8.71 -31.19 -2.10
CA ALA A 358 -8.28 -31.93 -0.91
C ALA A 358 -7.00 -31.35 -0.29
N ASN A 359 -6.83 -31.52 1.02
CA ASN A 359 -5.68 -30.97 1.76
C ASN A 359 -4.30 -31.52 1.33
N SER A 360 -4.26 -32.66 0.66
CA SER A 360 -3.02 -33.34 0.25
C SER A 360 -2.58 -33.01 -1.18
N ILE A 361 -3.30 -32.16 -1.90
CA ILE A 361 -3.02 -31.84 -3.30
C ILE A 361 -2.54 -30.39 -3.37
N ASP A 362 -1.35 -30.21 -3.94
CA ASP A 362 -0.75 -28.91 -4.20
C ASP A 362 -0.61 -28.68 -5.70
N ALA A 363 -0.72 -27.43 -6.13
CA ALA A 363 -0.41 -27.02 -7.49
C ALA A 363 1.06 -26.53 -7.60
N PRO A 364 1.64 -26.51 -8.80
CA PRO A 364 2.97 -25.96 -9.02
C PRO A 364 3.08 -24.51 -8.51
N VAL A 365 4.22 -24.18 -7.92
CA VAL A 365 4.53 -22.82 -7.49
C VAL A 365 5.13 -22.05 -8.67
N PRO A 366 4.56 -20.90 -9.06
CA PRO A 366 5.13 -20.05 -10.09
C PRO A 366 6.56 -19.63 -9.80
N ALA A 367 7.36 -19.44 -10.85
CA ALA A 367 8.62 -18.72 -10.74
C ALA A 367 8.36 -17.23 -10.42
N LEU A 368 9.30 -16.61 -9.72
CA LEU A 368 9.34 -15.16 -9.57
C LEU A 368 9.55 -14.51 -10.95
N ASP A 369 8.76 -13.49 -11.25
CA ASP A 369 9.03 -12.60 -12.38
C ASP A 369 10.39 -11.89 -12.22
N PRO A 370 11.06 -11.52 -13.33
CA PRO A 370 12.34 -10.81 -13.28
C PRO A 370 12.21 -9.41 -12.66
N VAL A 371 13.32 -8.92 -12.09
CA VAL A 371 13.44 -7.54 -11.61
C VAL A 371 13.49 -6.60 -12.81
N GLU A 372 12.68 -5.54 -12.74
CA GLU A 372 12.64 -4.47 -13.74
C GLU A 372 13.14 -3.16 -13.15
N TRP A 373 13.77 -2.32 -13.98
CA TRP A 373 14.21 -0.98 -13.58
C TRP A 373 13.10 0.03 -13.83
N LEU A 374 12.98 1.00 -12.91
CA LEU A 374 12.22 2.22 -13.15
C LEU A 374 12.69 2.87 -14.46
N THR A 375 11.72 3.43 -15.17
CA THR A 375 11.91 4.10 -16.46
C THR A 375 12.05 5.60 -16.26
N MET A 376 12.44 6.31 -17.32
CA MET A 376 12.41 7.79 -17.28
C MET A 376 10.99 8.35 -17.10
N GLY A 377 9.95 7.60 -17.52
CA GLY A 377 8.55 7.98 -17.28
C GLY A 377 8.14 7.85 -15.82
N ASP A 378 8.76 6.94 -15.07
CA ASP A 378 8.59 6.81 -13.62
C ASP A 378 9.33 7.91 -12.85
N MET A 379 10.37 8.49 -13.47
CA MET A 379 11.19 9.54 -12.85
C MET A 379 10.72 10.96 -13.18
N MET A 380 10.41 11.23 -14.45
CA MET A 380 10.19 12.59 -14.97
C MET A 380 8.82 12.75 -15.62
N GLY A 381 7.95 11.76 -15.47
CA GLY A 381 6.63 11.73 -16.07
C GLY A 381 6.66 11.84 -17.60
N ASN A 382 5.84 12.73 -18.15
CA ASN A 382 5.63 12.90 -19.58
C ASN A 382 6.83 13.50 -20.34
N MET A 383 7.81 14.10 -19.66
CA MET A 383 9.07 14.55 -20.32
C MET A 383 9.78 13.41 -21.07
N ALA A 384 9.61 12.17 -20.63
CA ALA A 384 10.25 11.01 -21.25
C ALA A 384 9.83 10.78 -22.72
N ASN A 385 8.62 11.20 -23.09
CA ASN A 385 8.09 11.05 -24.46
C ASN A 385 8.57 12.15 -25.43
N GLY A 386 9.28 13.17 -24.94
CA GLY A 386 9.80 14.28 -25.77
C GLY A 386 11.17 14.04 -26.42
N GLY A 387 11.80 12.89 -26.17
CA GLY A 387 13.20 12.63 -26.51
C GLY A 387 13.48 11.98 -27.86
N GLU A 388 12.48 11.47 -28.59
CA GLU A 388 12.73 10.70 -29.83
C GLU A 388 12.63 11.52 -31.14
N HIS A 389 12.28 12.81 -31.09
CA HIS A 389 12.18 13.65 -32.31
C HIS A 389 12.77 15.06 -32.17
N GLY A 390 13.86 15.21 -31.41
CA GLY A 390 14.60 16.48 -31.30
C GLY A 390 16.05 16.34 -31.71
N SER A 391 16.32 16.21 -33.01
CA SER A 391 17.69 16.34 -33.52
C SER A 391 18.27 17.69 -33.08
N MET A 392 19.32 17.67 -32.26
CA MET A 392 20.18 18.82 -32.03
C MET A 392 20.88 19.20 -33.35
N SER A 393 20.17 19.96 -34.17
CA SER A 393 20.68 20.63 -35.37
C SER A 393 20.29 22.09 -35.22
N GLY A 394 21.28 22.95 -34.96
CA GLY A 394 21.06 24.41 -34.99
C GLY A 394 21.72 25.24 -33.91
N MET A 395 22.89 24.85 -33.38
CA MET A 395 23.81 25.84 -32.81
C MET A 395 24.72 26.35 -33.94
N GLN A 396 24.30 27.43 -34.61
CA GLN A 396 25.21 28.29 -35.34
C GLN A 396 24.76 29.75 -35.21
N GLY A 397 25.73 30.58 -34.82
CA GLY A 397 25.55 31.90 -34.23
C GLY A 397 24.98 32.98 -35.15
N GLY A 398 24.62 34.10 -34.52
CA GLY A 398 24.26 35.31 -35.25
C GLY A 398 23.75 36.42 -34.35
N ALA A 399 24.68 37.24 -33.86
CA ALA A 399 24.64 38.68 -33.56
C ALA A 399 23.36 39.36 -33.02
N MET A 400 23.61 40.20 -32.00
CA MET A 400 22.73 41.24 -31.48
C MET A 400 22.25 42.20 -32.58
N ASP A 401 20.97 42.58 -32.52
CA ASP A 401 20.53 43.90 -32.99
C ASP A 401 19.46 44.49 -32.07
N LYS A 402 19.63 45.78 -31.75
CA LYS A 402 18.72 46.60 -30.95
C LYS A 402 17.78 47.33 -31.92
N GLY A 403 16.48 47.06 -31.86
CA GLY A 403 15.50 47.74 -32.69
C GLY A 403 14.14 47.90 -32.04
N THR A 404 13.92 49.10 -31.48
CA THR A 404 12.70 49.91 -31.56
C THR A 404 11.32 49.31 -31.21
N MET A 405 10.77 49.84 -30.12
CA MET A 405 9.34 49.89 -29.80
C MET A 405 8.51 50.43 -30.98
N LYS A 406 7.49 49.66 -31.41
CA LYS A 406 6.31 50.20 -32.10
C LYS A 406 5.04 49.58 -31.55
N HIS A 407 4.22 50.44 -30.97
CA HIS A 407 2.83 50.19 -30.63
C HIS A 407 2.03 49.85 -31.89
N GLY A 408 1.46 48.64 -31.93
CA GLY A 408 0.45 48.23 -32.91
C GLY A 408 -0.77 47.73 -32.16
N ALA A 409 -1.84 48.53 -32.21
CA ALA A 409 -3.15 48.17 -31.69
C ALA A 409 -3.66 46.89 -32.36
N MET A 410 -3.98 45.87 -31.56
CA MET A 410 -4.74 44.71 -32.03
C MET A 410 -6.14 44.82 -31.46
N ALA A 411 -7.07 44.94 -32.40
CA ALA A 411 -8.49 45.09 -32.20
C ALA A 411 -9.06 43.95 -31.36
N MET A 412 -9.93 44.33 -30.43
CA MET A 412 -10.82 43.46 -29.69
C MET A 412 -11.83 42.86 -30.67
N GLU A 413 -11.72 41.56 -30.95
CA GLU A 413 -12.79 40.79 -31.57
C GLU A 413 -13.42 39.88 -30.51
N HIS A 414 -14.38 40.44 -29.78
CA HIS A 414 -15.33 39.67 -28.99
C HIS A 414 -16.38 39.11 -29.93
N SER A 415 -16.44 37.79 -30.12
CA SER A 415 -17.68 37.03 -30.38
C SER A 415 -17.42 35.53 -30.56
N LYS A 416 -17.27 34.81 -29.45
CA LYS A 416 -17.93 33.51 -29.26
C LYS A 416 -18.29 33.37 -27.79
N HIS A 417 -19.60 33.48 -27.52
CA HIS A 417 -20.19 33.05 -26.26
C HIS A 417 -19.98 31.54 -26.11
N GLY A 418 -18.85 31.15 -25.51
CA GLY A 418 -18.72 29.85 -24.87
C GLY A 418 -19.18 30.02 -23.43
N MET A 419 -20.21 29.28 -23.02
CA MET A 419 -20.55 29.09 -21.60
C MET A 419 -19.24 28.90 -20.83
N SER A 420 -18.90 29.81 -19.90
CA SER A 420 -17.69 29.63 -19.10
C SER A 420 -17.90 28.35 -18.29
N LYS A 421 -17.28 27.25 -18.72
CA LYS A 421 -17.18 26.06 -17.88
C LYS A 421 -16.56 26.51 -16.55
N ASN A 422 -17.13 26.07 -15.44
CA ASN A 422 -16.53 26.31 -14.13
C ASN A 422 -15.05 25.93 -14.22
N PRO A 423 -14.10 26.81 -13.83
CA PRO A 423 -12.67 26.48 -13.90
C PRO A 423 -12.31 25.25 -13.05
N LEU A 424 -13.18 24.85 -12.11
CA LEU A 424 -13.07 23.65 -11.30
C LEU A 424 -13.80 22.43 -11.89
N SER A 425 -14.30 22.49 -13.13
CA SER A 425 -14.96 21.33 -13.75
C SER A 425 -13.98 20.18 -14.04
N ILE A 426 -12.69 20.51 -14.19
CA ILE A 426 -11.59 19.55 -14.39
C ILE A 426 -10.48 19.95 -13.42
N ALA A 427 -9.70 18.97 -12.94
CA ALA A 427 -8.53 19.24 -12.10
C ALA A 427 -7.57 20.22 -12.79
N SER A 428 -7.02 21.17 -12.03
CA SER A 428 -5.93 22.03 -12.53
C SER A 428 -4.80 21.17 -13.07
N THR A 429 -4.22 21.50 -14.23
CA THR A 429 -3.07 20.78 -14.81
C THR A 429 -1.73 21.46 -14.50
N GLN A 430 -1.76 22.67 -13.95
CA GLN A 430 -0.55 23.40 -13.59
C GLN A 430 0.02 22.85 -12.28
N VAL A 431 1.23 22.31 -12.35
CA VAL A 431 2.01 21.86 -11.18
C VAL A 431 2.54 23.04 -10.38
N ARG A 432 2.44 22.98 -9.05
CA ARG A 432 2.89 24.05 -8.14
C ARG A 432 3.67 23.50 -6.94
N HIS A 433 4.99 23.52 -7.05
CA HIS A 433 5.88 23.16 -5.96
C HIS A 433 5.91 24.22 -4.84
N ALA A 434 5.67 23.80 -3.60
CA ALA A 434 5.81 24.65 -2.43
C ALA A 434 7.28 25.03 -2.18
N ASN A 435 7.53 26.20 -1.57
CA ASN A 435 8.89 26.65 -1.24
C ASN A 435 9.66 25.66 -0.34
N THR A 436 8.94 24.91 0.49
CA THR A 436 9.48 23.90 1.39
C THR A 436 10.02 22.66 0.67
N GLU A 437 9.63 22.45 -0.59
CA GLU A 437 10.12 21.34 -1.42
C GLU A 437 11.52 21.57 -1.98
N TYR A 438 12.08 22.78 -1.84
CA TYR A 438 13.45 23.10 -2.25
C TYR A 438 14.50 22.80 -1.16
N GLY A 439 14.08 22.14 -0.08
CA GLY A 439 14.94 21.70 1.03
C GLY A 439 15.65 20.37 0.78
N ALA A 440 16.51 19.99 1.73
CA ALA A 440 17.30 18.76 1.66
C ALA A 440 16.50 17.46 1.89
N SER A 441 15.22 17.56 2.25
CA SER A 441 14.32 16.42 2.49
C SER A 441 13.56 15.97 1.24
N VAL A 442 13.86 16.56 0.08
CA VAL A 442 13.18 16.26 -1.20
C VAL A 442 14.24 15.95 -2.26
N ASP A 443 14.22 14.73 -2.79
CA ASP A 443 15.18 14.26 -3.81
C ASP A 443 14.83 14.77 -5.21
N MET A 444 13.54 14.88 -5.52
CA MET A 444 13.07 15.20 -6.86
C MET A 444 11.75 15.97 -6.82
N ARG A 445 11.43 16.62 -7.93
CA ARG A 445 10.21 17.40 -8.18
C ARG A 445 9.82 17.17 -9.63
N VAL A 446 8.58 16.77 -9.90
CA VAL A 446 8.13 16.37 -11.23
C VAL A 446 7.32 17.50 -11.86
N ASP A 447 7.92 18.21 -12.83
CA ASP A 447 7.23 19.33 -13.49
C ASP A 447 6.15 18.89 -14.50
N THR A 448 6.26 17.67 -15.06
CA THR A 448 5.30 17.14 -16.05
C THR A 448 4.84 15.73 -15.69
N PRO A 449 4.05 15.56 -14.61
CA PRO A 449 3.61 14.25 -14.17
C PRO A 449 2.68 13.61 -15.19
N ARG A 450 2.57 12.29 -15.10
CA ARG A 450 1.59 11.51 -15.84
C ARG A 450 0.26 11.54 -15.09
N SER A 451 -0.85 11.68 -15.79
CA SER A 451 -2.20 11.66 -15.22
C SER A 451 -2.96 10.37 -15.50
N ASN A 452 -2.32 9.44 -16.22
CA ASN A 452 -2.98 8.26 -16.73
C ASN A 452 -3.27 7.24 -15.60
N LEU A 453 -4.45 6.60 -15.68
CA LEU A 453 -4.91 5.59 -14.71
C LEU A 453 -4.77 4.15 -15.23
N ASP A 454 -4.39 3.99 -16.49
CA ASP A 454 -4.28 2.73 -17.24
C ASP A 454 -2.87 2.09 -17.20
N ASP A 455 -1.97 2.63 -16.37
CA ASP A 455 -0.65 2.04 -16.14
C ASP A 455 -0.70 1.02 -15.00
N PRO A 456 -0.41 -0.28 -15.25
CA PRO A 456 -0.33 -1.29 -14.19
C PRO A 456 0.90 -1.13 -13.29
N GLY A 457 1.86 -0.28 -13.68
CA GLY A 457 3.07 0.01 -12.93
C GLY A 457 4.25 -0.91 -13.26
N ILE A 458 5.38 -0.61 -12.64
CA ILE A 458 6.67 -1.26 -12.89
C ILE A 458 6.62 -2.78 -12.64
N GLY A 459 7.25 -3.55 -13.52
CA GLY A 459 7.27 -5.02 -13.46
C GLY A 459 5.96 -5.70 -13.92
N LEU A 460 4.94 -4.93 -14.31
CA LEU A 460 3.66 -5.44 -14.80
C LEU A 460 3.36 -4.98 -16.24
N ARG A 461 4.01 -3.92 -16.71
CA ARG A 461 3.96 -3.47 -18.11
C ARG A 461 4.47 -4.57 -19.04
N ASN A 462 3.69 -4.90 -20.08
CA ASN A 462 4.07 -5.84 -21.14
C ASN A 462 4.48 -7.25 -20.66
N ASN A 463 3.99 -7.70 -19.51
CA ASN A 463 4.33 -9.02 -18.94
C ASN A 463 3.55 -10.20 -19.55
N GLY A 464 2.72 -9.94 -20.57
CA GLY A 464 1.91 -10.94 -21.25
C GLY A 464 0.60 -11.31 -20.55
N ARG A 465 0.26 -10.64 -19.44
CA ARG A 465 -0.96 -10.88 -18.65
C ARG A 465 -1.89 -9.67 -18.72
N ARG A 466 -3.20 -9.88 -18.57
CA ARG A 466 -4.14 -8.78 -18.35
C ARG A 466 -4.06 -8.35 -16.89
N VAL A 467 -3.43 -7.21 -16.63
CA VAL A 467 -3.25 -6.68 -15.27
C VAL A 467 -4.32 -5.64 -14.96
N LEU A 468 -4.93 -5.69 -13.77
CA LEU A 468 -5.89 -4.68 -13.30
C LEU A 468 -5.22 -3.30 -13.16
N THR A 469 -5.90 -2.26 -13.62
CA THR A 469 -5.49 -0.86 -13.49
C THR A 469 -6.62 -0.04 -12.87
N LEU A 470 -6.32 1.18 -12.41
CA LEU A 470 -7.37 2.08 -11.89
C LEU A 470 -8.37 2.47 -12.97
N ALA A 471 -7.92 2.57 -14.23
CA ALA A 471 -8.79 2.85 -15.39
C ALA A 471 -9.81 1.73 -15.68
N ASP A 472 -9.62 0.53 -15.16
CA ASP A 472 -10.54 -0.59 -15.38
C ASP A 472 -11.69 -0.64 -14.37
N LEU A 473 -11.55 0.05 -13.24
CA LEU A 473 -12.45 -0.08 -12.10
C LEU A 473 -13.51 1.02 -12.15
N HIS A 474 -14.78 0.62 -12.12
CA HIS A 474 -15.93 1.52 -12.11
C HIS A 474 -16.87 1.15 -10.97
N SER A 475 -17.30 2.12 -10.16
CA SER A 475 -18.26 1.85 -9.06
C SER A 475 -19.62 1.43 -9.63
N LEU A 476 -20.20 0.33 -9.14
CA LEU A 476 -21.41 -0.26 -9.73
C LEU A 476 -22.64 0.65 -9.62
N ASP A 477 -22.84 1.28 -8.45
CA ASP A 477 -23.97 2.18 -8.22
C ASP A 477 -23.73 3.59 -8.79
N GLY A 478 -22.67 3.74 -9.60
CA GLY A 478 -22.13 5.02 -10.00
C GLY A 478 -21.60 5.83 -8.82
N VAL A 479 -21.36 7.12 -9.04
CA VAL A 479 -20.97 8.06 -7.98
C VAL A 479 -22.18 8.92 -7.69
N THR A 480 -22.68 8.85 -6.46
CA THR A 480 -23.96 9.44 -6.01
C THR A 480 -24.06 10.96 -6.15
N THR A 481 -22.99 11.66 -6.55
CA THR A 481 -23.00 13.13 -6.63
C THR A 481 -22.03 13.64 -7.71
N GLN A 482 -22.56 14.09 -8.85
CA GLN A 482 -21.81 14.82 -9.90
C GLN A 482 -21.73 16.33 -9.62
N GLN A 483 -21.81 16.74 -8.35
CA GLN A 483 -21.65 18.15 -8.01
C GLN A 483 -20.21 18.58 -8.26
N GLU A 484 -20.06 19.69 -8.98
CA GLU A 484 -18.75 20.31 -9.19
C GLU A 484 -18.13 20.72 -7.84
N PRO A 485 -16.81 20.60 -7.67
CA PRO A 485 -16.17 20.97 -6.41
C PRO A 485 -16.18 22.48 -6.18
N ASP A 486 -16.24 22.87 -4.91
CA ASP A 486 -16.23 24.25 -4.45
C ASP A 486 -14.81 24.80 -4.29
N ALA A 487 -13.83 23.90 -4.14
CA ALA A 487 -12.42 24.23 -3.94
C ALA A 487 -11.52 23.09 -4.44
N GLU A 488 -10.25 23.40 -4.62
CA GLU A 488 -9.20 22.46 -4.98
C GLU A 488 -8.00 22.67 -4.06
N ILE A 489 -7.41 21.56 -3.59
CA ILE A 489 -6.09 21.54 -2.94
C ILE A 489 -5.16 20.62 -3.72
N GLU A 490 -3.89 21.01 -3.81
CA GLU A 490 -2.81 20.23 -4.38
C GLU A 490 -1.80 19.93 -3.28
N LEU A 491 -1.43 18.66 -3.15
CA LEU A 491 -0.37 18.23 -2.25
C LEU A 491 0.61 17.31 -2.99
N HIS A 492 1.88 17.48 -2.68
CA HIS A 492 2.98 16.75 -3.28
C HIS A 492 3.48 15.69 -2.30
N LEU A 493 3.44 14.41 -2.68
CA LEU A 493 4.12 13.35 -1.97
C LEU A 493 5.61 13.50 -2.24
N THR A 494 6.37 13.84 -1.21
CA THR A 494 7.80 14.14 -1.31
C THR A 494 8.60 13.23 -0.40
N GLY A 495 9.87 13.03 -0.74
CA GLY A 495 10.77 12.27 0.11
C GLY A 495 12.22 12.38 -0.28
N ASN A 496 13.06 11.84 0.59
CA ASN A 496 14.49 11.69 0.38
C ASN A 496 14.93 10.30 0.82
N MET A 497 15.41 9.47 -0.12
CA MET A 497 15.83 8.10 0.13
C MET A 497 17.10 8.04 0.97
N GLU A 498 18.08 8.90 0.69
CA GLU A 498 19.38 8.91 1.39
C GLU A 498 19.20 9.20 2.89
N ARG A 499 18.25 10.07 3.23
CA ARG A 499 17.89 10.48 4.61
C ARG A 499 16.71 9.69 5.18
N TYR A 500 16.07 8.88 4.34
CA TYR A 500 14.83 8.18 4.63
C TYR A 500 13.78 9.10 5.28
N SER A 501 13.53 10.23 4.61
CA SER A 501 12.57 11.26 5.00
C SER A 501 11.37 11.19 4.07
N TRP A 502 10.17 11.22 4.62
CA TRP A 502 8.92 11.09 3.86
C TRP A 502 7.93 12.16 4.34
N SER A 503 7.24 12.81 3.42
CA SER A 503 6.46 14.02 3.74
C SER A 503 5.43 14.35 2.67
N PHE A 504 4.55 15.32 2.96
CA PHE A 504 3.88 16.09 1.92
C PHE A 504 4.54 17.47 1.81
N ASP A 505 4.62 18.04 0.61
CA ASP A 505 5.12 19.39 0.31
C ASP A 505 6.47 19.72 0.97
N GLY A 506 7.35 18.72 1.11
CA GLY A 506 8.65 18.84 1.77
C GLY A 506 8.61 18.96 3.31
N LEU A 507 7.44 18.83 3.95
CA LEU A 507 7.26 18.94 5.40
C LEU A 507 6.80 17.63 6.04
N GLU A 508 7.68 17.02 6.85
CA GLU A 508 7.35 15.90 7.74
C GLU A 508 6.24 16.30 8.74
N PHE A 509 5.46 15.33 9.21
CA PHE A 509 4.30 15.57 10.07
C PHE A 509 4.57 16.52 11.25
N GLY A 510 5.66 16.29 12.00
CA GLY A 510 6.02 17.13 13.16
C GLY A 510 6.35 18.60 12.83
N LYS A 511 6.47 18.96 11.55
CA LYS A 511 6.70 20.32 11.05
C LYS A 511 5.51 20.86 10.23
N SER A 512 4.55 20.01 9.91
CA SER A 512 3.40 20.36 9.05
C SER A 512 2.27 20.98 9.86
N THR A 513 1.43 21.78 9.18
CA THR A 513 0.15 22.24 9.71
C THR A 513 -0.98 21.33 9.26
N PRO A 514 -2.10 21.24 10.01
CA PRO A 514 -3.26 20.48 9.58
C PRO A 514 -3.82 20.95 8.24
N VAL A 515 -4.37 20.01 7.47
CA VAL A 515 -5.17 20.30 6.27
C VAL A 515 -6.59 20.61 6.73
N HIS A 516 -7.04 21.84 6.51
CA HIS A 516 -8.39 22.26 6.89
C HIS A 516 -9.36 21.98 5.75
N MET A 517 -10.43 21.24 6.05
CA MET A 517 -11.54 21.00 5.14
C MET A 517 -12.83 21.54 5.78
N LYS A 518 -13.69 22.17 4.98
CA LYS A 518 -14.97 22.66 5.51
C LYS A 518 -16.00 21.54 5.51
N HIS A 519 -16.78 21.47 6.58
CA HIS A 519 -17.88 20.52 6.69
C HIS A 519 -18.87 20.65 5.52
N ASN A 520 -19.18 19.52 4.87
CA ASN A 520 -20.02 19.39 3.67
C ASN A 520 -19.55 20.15 2.43
N GLN A 521 -18.32 20.67 2.40
CA GLN A 521 -17.76 21.25 1.19
C GLN A 521 -17.29 20.13 0.26
N ARG A 522 -17.65 20.20 -1.03
CA ARG A 522 -17.09 19.29 -2.04
C ARG A 522 -15.71 19.78 -2.41
N LEU A 523 -14.68 19.05 -2.00
CA LEU A 523 -13.29 19.41 -2.20
C LEU A 523 -12.66 18.50 -3.26
N ARG A 524 -12.02 19.09 -4.26
CA ARG A 524 -11.06 18.35 -5.09
C ARG A 524 -9.71 18.30 -4.40
N VAL A 525 -9.13 17.12 -4.34
CA VAL A 525 -7.78 16.88 -3.90
C VAL A 525 -6.97 16.40 -5.09
N ILE A 526 -5.81 17.01 -5.30
CA ILE A 526 -4.80 16.58 -6.24
C ILE A 526 -3.62 16.03 -5.45
N LEU A 527 -3.23 14.79 -5.74
CA LEU A 527 -2.01 14.20 -5.22
C LEU A 527 -1.01 14.02 -6.35
N GLN A 528 0.16 14.62 -6.19
CA GLN A 528 1.29 14.47 -7.09
C GLN A 528 2.41 13.68 -6.40
N ASN A 529 2.86 12.60 -7.01
CA ASN A 529 3.97 11.82 -6.49
C ASN A 529 5.31 12.29 -7.07
N ASP A 530 6.04 13.07 -6.27
CA ASP A 530 7.40 13.53 -6.56
C ASP A 530 8.45 12.57 -5.98
N THR A 531 8.16 11.27 -5.94
CA THR A 531 9.10 10.25 -5.49
C THR A 531 9.19 9.11 -6.49
N MET A 532 10.19 8.24 -6.32
CA MET A 532 10.37 7.03 -7.12
C MET A 532 9.58 5.82 -6.60
N MET A 533 8.80 5.96 -5.52
CA MET A 533 8.07 4.86 -4.87
C MET A 533 6.56 5.03 -5.05
N THR A 534 5.84 3.91 -5.08
CA THR A 534 4.36 3.94 -5.06
C THR A 534 3.89 4.13 -3.62
N HIS A 535 3.00 5.08 -3.37
CA HIS A 535 2.46 5.36 -2.03
C HIS A 535 0.96 5.04 -1.97
N PRO A 536 0.50 4.10 -1.14
CA PRO A 536 -0.92 3.87 -0.89
C PRO A 536 -1.44 4.93 0.08
N MET A 537 -2.11 5.95 -0.45
CA MET A 537 -2.57 7.10 0.34
C MET A 537 -3.95 6.82 0.93
N HIS A 538 -4.06 6.86 2.26
CA HIS A 538 -5.29 6.57 3.00
C HIS A 538 -5.80 7.79 3.75
N LEU A 539 -7.03 8.22 3.44
CA LEU A 539 -7.74 9.30 4.14
C LEU A 539 -8.80 8.68 5.07
N HIS A 540 -8.71 8.95 6.36
CA HIS A 540 -9.64 8.40 7.35
C HIS A 540 -11.01 9.06 7.28
N GLY A 541 -12.07 8.31 7.61
CA GLY A 541 -13.42 8.84 7.84
C GLY A 541 -14.14 9.43 6.63
N MET A 542 -13.55 9.34 5.45
CA MET A 542 -14.03 9.97 4.23
C MET A 542 -13.78 9.07 3.02
N TRP A 543 -14.62 9.23 2.00
CA TRP A 543 -14.41 8.58 0.71
C TRP A 543 -13.59 9.47 -0.23
N SER A 544 -12.77 8.83 -1.05
CA SER A 544 -12.06 9.42 -2.18
C SER A 544 -12.71 8.94 -3.48
N ASP A 545 -13.40 9.86 -4.14
CA ASP A 545 -14.06 9.68 -5.42
C ASP A 545 -13.05 10.00 -6.55
N LEU A 546 -12.29 8.99 -6.99
CA LEU A 546 -11.23 9.10 -8.00
C LEU A 546 -11.78 9.58 -9.34
N GLU A 547 -11.17 10.63 -9.88
CA GLU A 547 -11.51 11.22 -11.19
C GLU A 547 -10.57 10.71 -12.27
N ASN A 548 -11.08 10.60 -13.50
CA ASN A 548 -10.26 10.42 -14.70
C ASN A 548 -9.74 11.77 -15.23
N GLU A 549 -8.96 11.74 -16.32
CA GLU A 549 -8.39 12.95 -16.92
C GLU A 549 -9.44 13.94 -17.48
N GLN A 550 -10.67 13.47 -17.70
CA GLN A 550 -11.79 14.30 -18.16
C GLN A 550 -12.55 14.95 -17.00
N GLY A 551 -12.22 14.61 -15.74
CA GLY A 551 -12.89 15.08 -14.53
C GLY A 551 -14.12 14.26 -14.14
N ASP A 552 -14.39 13.14 -14.83
CA ASP A 552 -15.49 12.25 -14.47
C ASP A 552 -15.06 11.35 -13.31
N VAL A 553 -15.91 11.23 -12.29
CA VAL A 553 -15.65 10.29 -11.20
C VAL A 553 -15.89 8.87 -11.68
N GLN A 554 -14.88 8.02 -11.49
CA GLN A 554 -14.88 6.64 -11.95
C GLN A 554 -15.08 5.65 -10.79
N LEU A 555 -14.36 5.85 -9.70
CA LEU A 555 -14.22 4.87 -8.63
C LEU A 555 -14.21 5.53 -7.25
N ARG A 556 -15.01 5.02 -6.32
CA ARG A 556 -14.92 5.39 -4.90
C ARG A 556 -13.97 4.45 -4.17
N ARG A 557 -13.02 5.00 -3.42
CA ARG A 557 -12.01 4.27 -2.63
C ARG A 557 -11.76 4.93 -1.28
N HIS A 558 -11.13 4.21 -0.36
CA HIS A 558 -10.57 4.79 0.87
C HIS A 558 -9.03 4.81 0.84
N THR A 559 -8.39 4.01 -0.02
CA THR A 559 -6.94 3.96 -0.17
C THR A 559 -6.58 4.00 -1.65
N ILE A 560 -5.79 4.97 -2.09
CA ILE A 560 -5.42 5.13 -3.50
C ILE A 560 -3.89 5.01 -3.66
N PRO A 561 -3.40 4.01 -4.42
CA PRO A 561 -1.98 3.94 -4.76
C PRO A 561 -1.62 5.02 -5.77
N VAL A 562 -0.65 5.87 -5.43
CA VAL A 562 -0.11 6.90 -6.33
C VAL A 562 1.26 6.45 -6.81
N GLN A 563 1.38 6.14 -8.10
CA GLN A 563 2.61 5.64 -8.71
C GLN A 563 3.66 6.76 -8.89
N PRO A 564 4.94 6.41 -9.11
CA PRO A 564 6.00 7.39 -9.36
C PRO A 564 5.68 8.32 -10.54
N ALA A 565 5.95 9.61 -10.34
CA ALA A 565 5.66 10.69 -11.29
C ALA A 565 4.20 10.72 -11.77
N GLN A 566 3.27 10.15 -10.98
CA GLN A 566 1.84 10.17 -11.26
C GLN A 566 1.18 11.33 -10.51
N ARG A 567 0.18 11.93 -11.15
CA ARG A 567 -0.69 12.95 -10.59
C ARG A 567 -2.14 12.52 -10.75
N ILE A 568 -2.80 12.28 -9.63
CA ILE A 568 -4.19 11.85 -9.57
C ILE A 568 -5.05 12.95 -8.94
N SER A 569 -6.34 12.98 -9.27
CA SER A 569 -7.30 13.80 -8.54
C SER A 569 -8.47 12.96 -8.06
N PHE A 570 -9.00 13.31 -6.90
CA PHE A 570 -10.22 12.73 -6.38
C PHE A 570 -11.05 13.80 -5.69
N LEU A 571 -12.35 13.58 -5.63
CA LEU A 571 -13.26 14.42 -4.89
C LEU A 571 -13.51 13.80 -3.50
N THR A 572 -13.67 14.64 -2.49
CA THR A 572 -14.09 14.20 -1.16
C THR A 572 -15.09 15.19 -0.57
N THR A 573 -16.01 14.68 0.25
CA THR A 573 -17.00 15.50 0.96
C THR A 573 -16.94 15.14 2.45
N PRO A 574 -16.35 16.00 3.30
CA PRO A 574 -16.27 15.73 4.72
C PRO A 574 -17.63 15.90 5.41
N HIS A 575 -18.25 14.79 5.80
CA HIS A 575 -19.55 14.80 6.48
C HIS A 575 -19.46 14.83 8.02
N ASP A 576 -18.36 14.33 8.58
CA ASP A 576 -18.17 14.25 10.03
C ASP A 576 -17.12 15.27 10.50
N VAL A 577 -17.57 16.24 11.29
CA VAL A 577 -16.71 17.23 11.96
C VAL A 577 -15.78 16.53 12.94
N GLY A 578 -14.49 16.83 12.89
CA GLY A 578 -13.51 16.13 13.70
C GLY A 578 -12.08 16.29 13.24
N ARG A 579 -11.22 15.49 13.86
CA ARG A 579 -9.79 15.39 13.55
C ARG A 579 -9.56 14.01 12.96
N TRP A 580 -8.97 13.98 11.77
CA TRP A 580 -8.78 12.78 10.97
C TRP A 580 -7.32 12.63 10.57
N ALA A 581 -6.89 11.39 10.33
CA ALA A 581 -5.57 11.10 9.81
C ALA A 581 -5.60 11.01 8.27
N TRP A 582 -4.53 11.45 7.63
CA TRP A 582 -4.29 11.22 6.21
C TRP A 582 -2.81 10.92 5.99
N HIS A 583 -2.50 9.71 5.52
CA HIS A 583 -1.11 9.27 5.45
C HIS A 583 -0.85 8.23 4.36
N CYS A 584 0.42 8.03 4.07
CA CYS A 584 0.88 6.87 3.33
C CYS A 584 0.73 5.63 4.22
N HIS A 585 0.19 4.54 3.67
CA HIS A 585 -0.02 3.29 4.38
C HIS A 585 1.21 2.36 4.30
N LEU A 586 2.34 2.84 3.79
CA LEU A 586 3.64 2.23 4.11
C LEU A 586 4.02 2.69 5.52
N LEU A 587 4.02 1.77 6.48
CA LEU A 587 4.15 2.04 7.92
C LEU A 587 5.38 2.89 8.25
N PHE A 588 6.52 2.63 7.60
CA PHE A 588 7.73 3.41 7.80
C PHE A 588 7.70 4.78 7.13
N HIS A 589 6.96 4.96 6.04
CA HIS A 589 6.75 6.29 5.45
C HIS A 589 5.86 7.15 6.35
N MET A 590 4.81 6.54 6.92
CA MET A 590 3.94 7.17 7.90
C MET A 590 4.76 7.68 9.10
N ASP A 591 5.52 6.79 9.74
CA ASP A 591 6.31 7.11 10.94
C ASP A 591 7.45 8.10 10.64
N ALA A 592 8.03 8.05 9.44
CA ALA A 592 9.04 9.00 8.99
C ALA A 592 8.48 10.40 8.70
N GLY A 593 7.16 10.56 8.55
CA GLY A 593 6.52 11.87 8.46
C GLY A 593 5.56 12.09 7.29
N MET A 594 5.28 11.11 6.43
CA MET A 594 4.28 11.22 5.35
C MET A 594 2.87 11.03 5.90
N PHE A 595 2.52 11.96 6.79
CA PHE A 595 1.28 12.01 7.54
C PHE A 595 0.81 13.47 7.63
N ARG A 596 -0.50 13.65 7.62
CA ARG A 596 -1.20 14.90 7.86
C ARG A 596 -2.34 14.67 8.83
N GLU A 597 -2.51 15.64 9.73
CA GLU A 597 -3.78 15.82 10.42
C GLU A 597 -4.73 16.56 9.47
N VAL A 598 -5.95 16.08 9.36
CA VAL A 598 -7.05 16.76 8.67
C VAL A 598 -8.03 17.24 9.71
N ILE A 599 -8.40 18.53 9.65
CA ILE A 599 -9.40 19.13 10.53
C ILE A 599 -10.62 19.46 9.68
N VAL A 600 -11.76 18.85 10.01
CA VAL A 600 -13.07 19.15 9.42
C VAL A 600 -13.81 20.09 10.35
N SER A 601 -14.15 21.29 9.88
CA SER A 601 -14.80 22.34 10.69
C SER A 601 -15.88 23.11 9.95
#